data_AF-A0A2D8UQ87-F1
#
_entry.id   AF-A0A2D8UQ87-F1
#
_cell.length_a   1.000
_cell.length_b   1.000
_cell.length_c   1.000
_cell.angle_alpha   90.00
_cell.angle_beta   90.00
_cell.angle_gamma   90.00
#
_symmetry.space_group_name_H-M   'P 1'
#
loop_
_entity.id
_entity.type
_entity.pdbx_description
1 polymer ?
#
loop_
_entity_poly.entity_id
_entity_poly.type
_entity_poly.pdbx_seq_one_letter_code
_entity_poly.pdbx_strand_id
1 'polypeptide(L)'
;MILKDIHRRRKEGYKPNTFIGGVGASINSIEKLAELIGINESIIKFFENEGVNISFCIIEDYHISRYKFRNDGQYKDWGHGDILTYYIDIEGKLKSIGENSLQSHPNLELLYLPGILTLKNSAIRQNGYDFVNLKSLKELGKRCFNGSHVTAVLSIAPLGEDGTESGIFKYINDNVTIYCPIENATINNGEPDGDIQYLLERGSNVVYVKNYTPSEKILDLSISNLEGSTCRLYFTPPNSINPLDFYEVYIDDGSVLSKYKPFTKILESGQTITGLASGHLKISIKAVDVYYNLSEKSNEVLINV
;
A
#
# COMPACT_ATOMS: atom_id res chain seq x y z
N MET A 1 -19.42 -29.61 -11.33
CA MET A 1 -20.36 -28.47 -11.37
C MET A 1 -19.65 -27.11 -11.30
N ILE A 2 -18.50 -27.01 -10.63
CA ILE A 2 -17.74 -25.77 -10.35
C ILE A 2 -17.18 -25.06 -11.60
N LEU A 3 -16.66 -25.79 -12.61
CA LEU A 3 -16.07 -25.18 -13.83
C LEU A 3 -17.09 -24.43 -14.72
N LYS A 4 -18.36 -24.85 -14.73
CA LYS A 4 -19.42 -24.19 -15.52
C LYS A 4 -19.81 -22.83 -14.93
N ASP A 5 -19.71 -22.66 -13.61
CA ASP A 5 -20.04 -21.40 -12.95
C ASP A 5 -18.92 -20.36 -13.09
N ILE A 6 -17.65 -20.76 -13.03
CA ILE A 6 -16.51 -19.85 -13.23
C ILE A 6 -16.52 -19.27 -14.66
N HIS A 7 -16.82 -20.10 -15.68
CA HIS A 7 -16.95 -19.63 -17.07
C HIS A 7 -18.20 -18.78 -17.30
N ARG A 8 -19.28 -18.99 -16.52
CA ARG A 8 -20.49 -18.16 -16.59
C ARG A 8 -20.23 -16.76 -16.05
N ARG A 9 -19.54 -16.61 -14.92
CA ARG A 9 -19.26 -15.28 -14.34
C ARG A 9 -18.27 -14.44 -15.16
N ARG A 10 -17.34 -15.07 -15.90
CA ARG A 10 -16.52 -14.36 -16.92
C ARG A 10 -17.36 -13.72 -18.04
N LYS A 11 -18.58 -14.20 -18.33
CA LYS A 11 -19.48 -13.57 -19.32
C LYS A 11 -20.16 -12.30 -18.80
N GLU A 12 -20.16 -12.05 -17.50
CA GLU A 12 -20.82 -10.89 -16.90
C GLU A 12 -19.92 -9.63 -16.86
N GLY A 13 -18.68 -9.73 -17.38
CA GLY A 13 -17.79 -8.58 -17.55
C GLY A 13 -17.07 -8.11 -16.28
N TYR A 14 -17.18 -8.84 -15.17
CA TYR A 14 -16.45 -8.54 -13.94
C TYR A 14 -14.93 -8.64 -14.15
N LYS A 15 -14.21 -7.64 -13.66
CA LYS A 15 -12.74 -7.60 -13.63
C LYS A 15 -12.27 -7.70 -12.18
N PRO A 16 -11.10 -8.32 -11.92
CA PRO A 16 -10.55 -8.36 -10.57
C PRO A 16 -10.29 -6.95 -10.03
N ASN A 17 -10.71 -6.72 -8.78
CA ASN A 17 -10.48 -5.50 -8.01
C ASN A 17 -9.64 -5.74 -6.76
N THR A 18 -9.34 -7.00 -6.45
CA THR A 18 -8.45 -7.38 -5.37
C THR A 18 -7.45 -8.42 -5.85
N PHE A 19 -6.20 -8.27 -5.42
CA PHE A 19 -5.08 -9.13 -5.77
C PHE A 19 -4.29 -9.48 -4.51
N ILE A 20 -4.00 -10.76 -4.32
CA ILE A 20 -3.24 -11.24 -3.17
C ILE A 20 -2.10 -12.13 -3.67
N GLY A 21 -0.88 -11.78 -3.27
CA GLY A 21 0.33 -12.48 -3.66
C GLY A 21 0.77 -13.52 -2.63
N GLY A 22 1.33 -14.63 -3.10
CA GLY A 22 1.95 -15.66 -2.25
C GLY A 22 1.00 -16.71 -1.65
N VAL A 23 -0.30 -16.66 -1.98
CA VAL A 23 -1.35 -17.51 -1.37
C VAL A 23 -2.02 -18.49 -2.33
N GLY A 24 -1.63 -18.51 -3.61
CA GLY A 24 -2.31 -19.30 -4.65
C GLY A 24 -2.27 -20.82 -4.42
N ALA A 25 -1.29 -21.33 -3.67
CA ALA A 25 -1.21 -22.75 -3.33
C ALA A 25 -2.30 -23.18 -2.34
N SER A 26 -2.58 -22.36 -1.33
CA SER A 26 -3.53 -22.66 -0.26
C SER A 26 -4.95 -22.20 -0.61
N ILE A 27 -5.09 -21.00 -1.19
CA ILE A 27 -6.35 -20.39 -1.61
C ILE A 27 -6.54 -20.62 -3.10
N ASN A 28 -7.09 -21.77 -3.45
CA ASN A 28 -7.28 -22.18 -4.84
C ASN A 28 -8.75 -22.29 -5.26
N SER A 29 -9.68 -21.78 -4.45
CA SER A 29 -11.10 -21.75 -4.76
C SER A 29 -11.80 -20.56 -4.06
N ILE A 30 -13.00 -20.24 -4.54
CA ILE A 30 -13.86 -19.19 -3.96
C ILE A 30 -14.24 -19.53 -2.53
N GLU A 31 -14.60 -20.79 -2.29
CA GLU A 31 -15.02 -21.31 -0.98
C GLU A 31 -13.92 -21.07 0.07
N LYS A 32 -12.68 -21.45 -0.26
CA LYS A 32 -11.52 -21.24 0.61
C LYS A 32 -11.22 -19.77 0.86
N LEU A 33 -11.31 -18.94 -0.18
CA LEU A 33 -11.11 -17.49 -0.03
C LEU A 33 -12.16 -16.89 0.90
N ALA A 34 -13.44 -17.21 0.67
CA ALA A 34 -14.57 -16.71 1.43
C ALA A 34 -14.50 -17.13 2.90
N GLU A 35 -14.15 -18.39 3.17
CA GLU A 35 -13.91 -18.91 4.52
C GLU A 35 -12.73 -18.18 5.20
N LEU A 36 -11.63 -17.98 4.46
CA LEU A 36 -10.45 -17.30 4.98
C LEU A 36 -10.78 -15.87 5.40
N ILE A 37 -11.36 -15.06 4.51
CA ILE A 37 -11.61 -13.64 4.81
C ILE A 37 -12.93 -13.39 5.53
N GLY A 38 -13.76 -14.43 5.71
CA GLY A 38 -14.99 -14.38 6.50
C GLY A 38 -16.15 -13.69 5.78
N ILE A 39 -16.32 -13.93 4.49
CA ILE A 39 -17.39 -13.33 3.66
C ILE A 39 -18.29 -14.39 3.03
N ASN A 40 -19.41 -13.95 2.48
CA ASN A 40 -20.30 -14.82 1.70
C ASN A 40 -19.75 -15.02 0.28
N GLU A 41 -19.61 -16.26 -0.19
CA GLU A 41 -19.10 -16.58 -1.54
C GLU A 41 -19.87 -15.89 -2.68
N SER A 42 -21.14 -15.55 -2.46
CA SER A 42 -22.00 -14.92 -3.48
C SER A 42 -21.56 -13.50 -3.85
N ILE A 43 -20.79 -12.81 -3.00
CA ILE A 43 -20.25 -11.47 -3.27
C ILE A 43 -18.97 -11.52 -4.11
N ILE A 44 -18.34 -12.70 -4.24
CA ILE A 44 -17.17 -12.92 -5.09
C ILE A 44 -17.68 -13.22 -6.52
N LYS A 45 -17.59 -12.26 -7.43
CA LYS A 45 -18.07 -12.40 -8.81
C LYS A 45 -17.02 -12.93 -9.77
N PHE A 46 -15.75 -12.81 -9.43
CA PHE A 46 -14.64 -13.33 -10.22
C PHE A 46 -13.59 -13.90 -9.28
N PHE A 47 -12.96 -15.00 -9.67
CA PHE A 47 -11.82 -15.57 -8.98
C PHE A 47 -10.92 -16.28 -9.99
N GLU A 48 -9.63 -15.99 -9.92
CA GLU A 48 -8.60 -16.62 -10.73
C GLU A 48 -7.39 -16.94 -9.84
N ASN A 49 -6.89 -18.16 -9.98
CA ASN A 49 -5.65 -18.60 -9.37
C ASN A 49 -4.56 -18.55 -10.46
N GLU A 50 -3.55 -17.71 -10.24
CA GLU A 50 -2.48 -17.39 -11.17
C GLU A 50 -1.16 -18.05 -10.70
N GLY A 51 -1.27 -19.28 -10.18
CA GLY A 51 -0.14 -20.05 -9.66
C GLY A 51 0.13 -19.73 -8.19
N VAL A 52 1.06 -18.82 -7.92
CA VAL A 52 1.39 -18.40 -6.55
C VAL A 52 0.52 -17.24 -6.05
N ASN A 53 -0.28 -16.63 -6.93
CA ASN A 53 -1.12 -15.47 -6.63
C ASN A 53 -2.59 -15.76 -6.91
N ILE A 54 -3.46 -14.91 -6.38
CA ILE A 54 -4.89 -14.91 -6.71
C ILE A 54 -5.36 -13.51 -7.07
N SER A 55 -6.34 -13.45 -7.96
CA SER A 55 -7.07 -12.24 -8.30
C SER A 55 -8.58 -12.51 -8.22
N PHE A 56 -9.34 -11.56 -7.70
CA PHE A 56 -10.79 -11.72 -7.52
C PHE A 56 -11.54 -10.39 -7.61
N CYS A 57 -12.85 -10.48 -7.84
CA CYS A 57 -13.77 -9.34 -7.80
C CYS A 57 -14.75 -9.50 -6.64
N ILE A 58 -14.71 -8.60 -5.67
CA ILE A 58 -15.72 -8.46 -4.62
C ILE A 58 -16.57 -7.22 -4.90
N ILE A 59 -17.89 -7.36 -4.87
CA ILE A 59 -18.80 -6.24 -5.20
C ILE A 59 -19.24 -5.40 -4.00
N GLU A 60 -19.10 -5.95 -2.78
CA GLU A 60 -19.52 -5.31 -1.52
C GLU A 60 -18.33 -4.94 -0.64
N ASP A 61 -18.55 -4.03 0.30
CA ASP A 61 -17.54 -3.74 1.32
C ASP A 61 -17.34 -4.95 2.24
N TYR A 62 -16.10 -5.17 2.68
CA TYR A 62 -15.77 -6.31 3.53
C TYR A 62 -14.73 -6.00 4.61
N HIS A 63 -14.61 -6.95 5.53
CA HIS A 63 -13.75 -6.85 6.70
C HIS A 63 -12.98 -8.15 6.88
N ILE A 64 -11.67 -8.06 7.05
CA ILE A 64 -10.87 -9.22 7.43
C ILE A 64 -11.01 -9.41 8.94
N SER A 65 -11.57 -10.53 9.38
CA SER A 65 -11.68 -10.87 10.81
C SER A 65 -10.31 -11.08 11.48
N ARG A 66 -10.28 -11.20 12.81
CA ARG A 66 -9.04 -11.45 13.57
C ARG A 66 -8.30 -12.71 13.13
N TYR A 67 -6.98 -12.67 13.21
CA TYR A 67 -6.03 -13.78 12.94
C TYR A 67 -6.02 -14.32 11.51
N LYS A 68 -6.68 -13.68 10.55
CA LYS A 68 -6.70 -14.15 9.17
C LYS A 68 -5.42 -13.78 8.44
N PHE A 69 -4.79 -14.72 7.73
CA PHE A 69 -3.47 -14.61 7.10
C PHE A 69 -2.29 -14.46 8.08
N ARG A 70 -2.41 -14.80 9.36
CA ARG A 70 -1.28 -14.67 10.29
C ARG A 70 -0.14 -15.64 9.93
N ASN A 71 1.12 -15.20 9.98
CA ASN A 71 2.30 -16.05 9.70
C ASN A 71 3.41 -15.95 10.76
N ASP A 72 3.10 -16.17 12.03
CA ASP A 72 4.09 -16.04 13.12
C ASP A 72 4.63 -17.37 13.66
N GLY A 73 4.23 -18.50 13.07
CA GLY A 73 4.64 -19.85 13.46
C GLY A 73 4.23 -20.31 14.87
N GLN A 74 3.84 -19.37 15.75
CA GLN A 74 3.50 -19.58 17.14
C GLN A 74 2.06 -20.09 17.30
N TYR A 75 1.17 -19.80 16.35
CA TYR A 75 -0.23 -20.23 16.35
C TYR A 75 -0.59 -20.92 15.04
N LYS A 76 0.02 -22.08 14.78
CA LYS A 76 -0.19 -22.86 13.53
C LYS A 76 -1.67 -23.20 13.27
N ASP A 77 -2.49 -23.32 14.31
CA ASP A 77 -3.93 -23.60 14.15
C ASP A 77 -4.75 -22.36 13.75
N TRP A 78 -4.13 -21.17 13.74
CA TRP A 78 -4.80 -19.88 13.57
C TRP A 78 -4.20 -19.06 12.43
N GLY A 79 -3.09 -19.52 11.85
CA GLY A 79 -2.36 -18.83 10.80
C GLY A 79 -2.29 -19.67 9.53
N HIS A 80 -2.41 -19.01 8.39
CA HIS A 80 -2.05 -19.61 7.11
C HIS A 80 -0.54 -19.39 6.96
N GLY A 81 0.26 -20.45 7.05
CA GLY A 81 1.72 -20.39 6.92
C GLY A 81 2.22 -19.97 5.53
N ASP A 82 1.34 -19.40 4.70
CA ASP A 82 1.68 -18.78 3.43
C ASP A 82 2.24 -17.39 3.70
N ILE A 83 3.31 -17.06 2.99
CA ILE A 83 3.98 -15.77 3.10
C ILE A 83 3.33 -14.84 2.07
N LEU A 84 2.55 -13.86 2.55
CA LEU A 84 2.00 -12.81 1.70
C LEU A 84 3.13 -12.01 1.07
N THR A 85 3.00 -11.72 -0.23
CA THR A 85 3.93 -10.83 -0.95
C THR A 85 3.32 -9.48 -1.29
N TYR A 86 2.00 -9.42 -1.50
CA TYR A 86 1.26 -8.17 -1.63
C TYR A 86 -0.22 -8.37 -1.28
N TYR A 87 -0.89 -7.28 -0.90
CA TYR A 87 -2.35 -7.19 -0.82
C TYR A 87 -2.78 -5.86 -1.46
N ILE A 88 -3.56 -5.95 -2.54
CA ILE A 88 -3.98 -4.79 -3.33
C ILE A 88 -5.50 -4.84 -3.45
N ASP A 89 -6.17 -3.77 -3.02
CA ASP A 89 -7.61 -3.58 -3.16
C ASP A 89 -7.89 -2.25 -3.85
N ILE A 90 -7.99 -2.27 -5.18
CA ILE A 90 -7.92 -1.06 -6.00
C ILE A 90 -9.19 -0.21 -5.91
N GLU A 91 -10.32 -0.84 -5.56
CA GLU A 91 -11.61 -0.17 -5.39
C GLU A 91 -11.88 0.21 -3.93
N GLY A 92 -10.98 -0.15 -3.01
CA GLY A 92 -11.11 0.18 -1.59
C GLY A 92 -12.30 -0.49 -0.90
N LYS A 93 -12.64 -1.72 -1.30
CA LYS A 93 -13.73 -2.53 -0.71
C LYS A 93 -13.37 -3.05 0.68
N LEU A 94 -12.09 -3.24 1.00
CA LEU A 94 -11.61 -3.64 2.32
C LEU A 94 -11.69 -2.45 3.28
N LYS A 95 -12.59 -2.51 4.27
CA LYS A 95 -12.82 -1.41 5.22
C LYS A 95 -12.10 -1.61 6.55
N SER A 96 -11.88 -2.84 6.99
CA SER A 96 -11.09 -3.08 8.20
C SER A 96 -10.30 -4.37 8.17
N ILE A 97 -9.17 -4.36 8.89
CA ILE A 97 -8.35 -5.53 9.17
C ILE A 97 -8.35 -5.79 10.68
N GLY A 98 -8.77 -6.99 11.03
CA GLY A 98 -8.86 -7.48 12.40
C GLY A 98 -7.50 -7.65 13.08
N GLU A 99 -7.57 -7.91 14.37
CA GLU A 99 -6.38 -8.06 15.20
C GLU A 99 -5.50 -9.21 14.69
N ASN A 100 -4.18 -8.97 14.63
CA ASN A 100 -3.17 -9.98 14.27
C ASN A 100 -3.41 -10.69 12.91
N SER A 101 -4.12 -10.05 11.98
CA SER A 101 -4.49 -10.69 10.71
C SER A 101 -3.33 -10.73 9.71
N LEU A 102 -2.94 -9.60 9.13
CA LEU A 102 -1.84 -9.52 8.16
C LEU A 102 -0.47 -9.36 8.85
N GLN A 103 -0.19 -10.09 9.93
CA GLN A 103 1.08 -9.98 10.64
C GLN A 103 2.09 -11.08 10.27
N SER A 104 3.37 -10.73 10.39
CA SER A 104 4.53 -11.63 10.28
C SER A 104 4.81 -12.15 8.86
N HIS A 105 4.68 -11.28 7.86
CA HIS A 105 5.05 -11.51 6.46
C HIS A 105 6.29 -10.71 6.09
N PRO A 106 7.50 -11.28 6.27
CA PRO A 106 8.75 -10.57 5.97
C PRO A 106 8.91 -10.24 4.48
N ASN A 107 8.18 -10.91 3.58
CA ASN A 107 8.23 -10.67 2.14
C ASN A 107 7.03 -9.85 1.63
N LEU A 108 6.20 -9.28 2.52
CA LEU A 108 5.06 -8.46 2.13
C LEU A 108 5.52 -7.08 1.69
N GLU A 109 5.78 -6.93 0.40
CA GLU A 109 6.37 -5.73 -0.19
C GLU A 109 5.35 -4.59 -0.36
N LEU A 110 4.07 -4.92 -0.60
CA LEU A 110 3.04 -3.93 -0.94
C LEU A 110 1.72 -4.16 -0.19
N LEU A 111 1.27 -3.13 0.52
CA LEU A 111 -0.12 -2.97 0.94
C LEU A 111 -0.74 -1.75 0.25
N TYR A 112 -1.62 -1.98 -0.71
CA TYR A 112 -2.37 -0.93 -1.40
C TYR A 112 -3.85 -0.98 -1.01
N LEU A 113 -4.20 -0.23 0.05
CA LEU A 113 -5.53 -0.27 0.65
C LEU A 113 -6.14 1.15 0.73
N PRO A 114 -6.44 1.79 -0.41
CA PRO A 114 -6.91 3.17 -0.45
C PRO A 114 -8.23 3.40 0.29
N GLY A 115 -9.05 2.36 0.49
CA GLY A 115 -10.35 2.44 1.17
C GLY A 115 -10.37 1.95 2.63
N ILE A 116 -9.22 1.56 3.19
CA ILE A 116 -9.14 1.05 4.57
C ILE A 116 -9.52 2.15 5.56
N LEU A 117 -10.37 1.82 6.53
CA LEU A 117 -10.79 2.75 7.58
C LEU A 117 -10.20 2.37 8.94
N THR A 118 -10.02 1.08 9.20
CA THR A 118 -9.63 0.58 10.53
C THR A 118 -8.58 -0.52 10.43
N LEU A 119 -7.50 -0.36 11.17
CA LEU A 119 -6.54 -1.43 11.48
C LEU A 119 -6.63 -1.73 12.97
N LYS A 120 -6.96 -2.95 13.36
CA LYS A 120 -7.00 -3.34 14.78
C LYS A 120 -5.60 -3.74 15.28
N ASN A 121 -5.49 -4.05 16.57
CA ASN A 121 -4.21 -4.30 17.25
C ASN A 121 -3.34 -5.30 16.48
N SER A 122 -2.08 -4.94 16.25
CA SER A 122 -1.09 -5.74 15.53
C SER A 122 -1.56 -6.22 14.14
N ALA A 123 -2.55 -5.58 13.51
CA ALA A 123 -3.16 -6.04 12.26
C ALA A 123 -2.14 -6.24 11.13
N ILE A 124 -1.08 -5.43 11.10
CA ILE A 124 -0.10 -5.36 10.03
C ILE A 124 1.35 -5.37 10.58
N ARG A 125 1.54 -6.06 11.72
CA ARG A 125 2.77 -6.12 12.51
C ARG A 125 3.84 -7.04 11.89
N GLN A 126 5.13 -6.75 12.11
CA GLN A 126 6.26 -7.62 11.72
C GLN A 126 6.33 -7.94 10.22
N ASN A 127 6.15 -6.94 9.38
CA ASN A 127 6.16 -7.10 7.92
C ASN A 127 7.30 -6.31 7.25
N GLY A 128 7.75 -6.79 6.08
CA GLY A 128 8.83 -6.17 5.31
C GLY A 128 8.33 -5.27 4.19
N TYR A 129 7.59 -4.20 4.51
CA TYR A 129 7.02 -3.34 3.48
C TYR A 129 8.06 -2.50 2.76
N ASP A 130 7.91 -2.42 1.44
CA ASP A 130 8.54 -1.37 0.63
C ASP A 130 7.59 -0.18 0.46
N PHE A 131 6.27 -0.44 0.35
CA PHE A 131 5.26 0.58 0.18
C PHE A 131 3.94 0.24 0.88
N VAL A 132 3.37 1.24 1.56
CA VAL A 132 2.10 1.12 2.29
C VAL A 132 1.23 2.34 1.98
N ASN A 133 0.04 2.10 1.40
CA ASN A 133 -0.95 3.15 1.15
C ASN A 133 -2.21 2.91 1.99
N LEU A 134 -2.41 3.78 2.99
CA LEU A 134 -3.53 3.75 3.95
C LEU A 134 -4.24 5.11 4.01
N LYS A 135 -4.39 5.78 2.87
CA LYS A 135 -4.85 7.19 2.82
C LYS A 135 -6.18 7.47 3.54
N SER A 136 -7.10 6.50 3.57
CA SER A 136 -8.42 6.64 4.19
C SER A 136 -8.49 6.18 5.65
N LEU A 137 -7.36 5.78 6.25
CA LEU A 137 -7.34 5.26 7.61
C LEU A 137 -7.93 6.28 8.59
N LYS A 138 -8.71 5.80 9.56
CA LYS A 138 -9.35 6.59 10.62
C LYS A 138 -9.06 6.04 12.01
N GLU A 139 -8.85 4.73 12.14
CA GLU A 139 -8.54 4.06 13.39
C GLU A 139 -7.30 3.17 13.22
N LEU A 140 -6.34 3.31 14.12
CA LEU A 140 -5.13 2.49 14.18
C LEU A 140 -5.00 1.85 15.56
N GLY A 141 -4.92 0.54 15.60
CA GLY A 141 -4.74 -0.22 16.82
C GLY A 141 -3.30 -0.19 17.33
N LYS A 142 -3.14 -0.69 18.55
CA LYS A 142 -1.83 -0.81 19.21
C LYS A 142 -0.90 -1.71 18.39
N ARG A 143 0.39 -1.37 18.38
CA ARG A 143 1.45 -2.18 17.75
C ARG A 143 1.24 -2.52 16.27
N CYS A 144 0.42 -1.78 15.53
CA CYS A 144 0.11 -2.10 14.13
C CYS A 144 1.36 -2.20 13.27
N PHE A 145 2.34 -1.30 13.40
CA PHE A 145 3.57 -1.32 12.62
C PHE A 145 4.77 -1.93 13.35
N ASN A 146 4.55 -2.52 14.54
CA ASN A 146 5.63 -2.99 15.40
C ASN A 146 6.54 -4.00 14.67
N GLY A 147 7.85 -3.81 14.70
CA GLY A 147 8.79 -4.71 14.02
C GLY A 147 8.70 -4.71 12.50
N SER A 148 8.06 -3.70 11.88
CA SER A 148 7.91 -3.61 10.43
C SER A 148 8.91 -2.63 9.82
N HIS A 149 9.20 -2.79 8.53
CA HIS A 149 9.90 -1.76 7.76
C HIS A 149 8.86 -0.77 7.23
N VAL A 150 8.98 0.53 7.54
CA VAL A 150 7.91 1.49 7.23
C VAL A 150 8.46 2.81 6.72
N THR A 151 7.99 3.21 5.53
CA THR A 151 7.90 4.61 5.11
C THR A 151 6.41 4.86 4.90
N ALA A 152 5.76 5.69 5.72
CA ALA A 152 4.30 5.82 5.71
C ALA A 152 3.81 7.26 5.80
N VAL A 153 2.67 7.50 5.12
CA VAL A 153 1.79 8.64 5.34
C VAL A 153 0.60 8.17 6.14
N LEU A 154 0.39 8.78 7.31
CA LEU A 154 -0.75 8.53 8.18
C LEU A 154 -1.63 9.77 8.20
N SER A 155 -2.93 9.59 8.08
CA SER A 155 -3.93 10.67 8.07
C SER A 155 -4.77 10.70 9.34
N ILE A 156 -4.27 10.12 10.43
CA ILE A 156 -5.01 9.94 11.69
C ILE A 156 -4.36 10.68 12.87
N ALA A 157 -5.21 11.12 13.79
CA ALA A 157 -4.84 11.61 15.10
C ALA A 157 -5.92 11.17 16.12
N PRO A 158 -5.55 10.60 17.29
CA PRO A 158 -4.19 10.22 17.69
C PRO A 158 -3.64 9.04 16.86
N LEU A 159 -2.33 8.78 16.98
CA LEU A 159 -1.78 7.49 16.60
C LEU A 159 -2.10 6.51 17.73
N GLY A 160 -3.00 5.56 17.46
CA GLY A 160 -3.44 4.62 18.49
C GLY A 160 -4.79 5.00 19.10
N GLU A 161 -5.00 4.64 20.37
CA GLU A 161 -6.30 4.83 21.04
C GLU A 161 -6.44 6.19 21.72
N ASP A 162 -5.36 6.75 22.28
CA ASP A 162 -5.45 7.87 23.24
C ASP A 162 -4.28 8.87 23.19
N GLY A 163 -3.41 8.79 22.18
CA GLY A 163 -2.23 9.67 22.06
C GLY A 163 -1.07 9.31 22.99
N THR A 164 -1.19 8.24 23.79
CA THR A 164 -0.08 7.68 24.57
C THR A 164 0.73 6.68 23.75
N GLU A 165 1.92 6.27 24.24
CA GLU A 165 2.75 5.28 23.55
C GLU A 165 2.04 3.91 23.47
N SER A 166 1.47 3.61 22.29
CA SER A 166 0.78 2.37 21.98
C SER A 166 1.68 1.32 21.32
N GLY A 167 2.98 1.63 21.18
CA GLY A 167 3.99 0.76 20.63
C GLY A 167 3.81 0.50 19.14
N ILE A 168 3.14 1.42 18.44
CA ILE A 168 2.83 1.36 17.00
C ILE A 168 4.13 1.18 16.21
N PHE A 169 5.17 1.93 16.54
CA PHE A 169 6.45 1.93 15.83
C PHE A 169 7.59 1.26 16.60
N LYS A 170 7.30 0.49 17.65
CA LYS A 170 8.35 -0.24 18.37
C LYS A 170 9.05 -1.22 17.43
N TYR A 171 10.38 -1.22 17.43
CA TYR A 171 11.24 -2.09 16.61
C TYR A 171 11.13 -1.90 15.09
N ILE A 172 10.62 -0.77 14.59
CA ILE A 172 10.80 -0.44 13.16
C ILE A 172 12.25 -0.06 12.85
N ASN A 173 12.58 0.03 11.56
CA ASN A 173 13.89 0.49 11.08
C ASN A 173 14.23 1.92 11.57
N ASP A 174 15.52 2.21 11.72
CA ASP A 174 15.98 3.55 12.08
C ASP A 174 15.82 4.53 10.90
N ASN A 175 15.86 5.84 11.20
CA ASN A 175 15.83 6.93 10.21
C ASN A 175 14.59 6.94 9.30
N VAL A 176 13.42 6.56 9.83
CA VAL A 176 12.17 6.65 9.07
C VAL A 176 11.68 8.10 8.98
N THR A 177 10.91 8.39 7.94
CA THR A 177 10.09 9.61 7.86
C THR A 177 8.62 9.22 8.01
N ILE A 178 7.94 9.83 8.96
CA ILE A 178 6.49 9.67 9.17
C ILE A 178 5.79 11.00 8.90
N TYR A 179 4.78 10.96 8.05
CA TYR A 179 3.87 12.09 7.80
C TYR A 179 2.60 11.87 8.61
N CYS A 180 2.22 12.80 9.47
CA CYS A 180 1.03 12.69 10.33
C CYS A 180 0.31 14.03 10.47
N PRO A 181 -1.00 14.05 10.81
CA PRO A 181 -1.72 15.29 11.08
C PRO A 181 -1.08 16.12 12.20
N ILE A 182 -1.16 17.45 12.07
CA ILE A 182 -0.58 18.43 13.02
C ILE A 182 -1.12 18.28 14.45
N GLU A 183 -2.32 17.73 14.61
CA GLU A 183 -2.94 17.46 15.90
C GLU A 183 -2.08 16.52 16.76
N ASN A 184 -1.32 15.61 16.15
CA ASN A 184 -0.42 14.73 16.88
C ASN A 184 0.77 15.46 17.52
N ALA A 185 1.00 16.74 17.22
CA ALA A 185 2.07 17.52 17.85
C ALA A 185 1.76 17.91 19.31
N THR A 186 0.50 17.84 19.73
CA THR A 186 0.06 18.33 21.05
C THR A 186 -0.97 17.43 21.75
N ILE A 187 -1.31 16.28 21.17
CA ILE A 187 -2.41 15.42 21.63
C ILE A 187 -2.16 14.77 22.99
N ASN A 188 -0.91 14.62 23.42
CA ASN A 188 -0.54 14.02 24.70
C ASN A 188 -0.35 15.11 25.77
N ASN A 189 -1.44 15.73 26.21
CA ASN A 189 -1.43 16.80 27.22
C ASN A 189 -0.54 18.01 26.85
N GLY A 190 -0.52 18.39 25.58
CA GLY A 190 0.31 19.49 25.07
C GLY A 190 1.65 19.02 24.48
N GLU A 191 2.04 17.78 24.73
CA GLU A 191 3.20 17.13 24.11
C GLU A 191 2.80 16.34 22.86
N PRO A 192 3.76 15.99 21.99
CA PRO A 192 3.50 15.10 20.86
C PRO A 192 2.92 13.74 21.28
N ASP A 193 2.22 13.09 20.37
CA ASP A 193 1.77 11.69 20.53
C ASP A 193 2.92 10.80 21.04
N GLY A 194 2.63 9.91 22.00
CA GLY A 194 3.66 9.09 22.64
C GLY A 194 4.44 8.19 21.67
N ASP A 195 3.81 7.68 20.61
CA ASP A 195 4.50 6.94 19.56
C ASP A 195 5.38 7.85 18.67
N ILE A 196 5.02 9.14 18.54
CA ILE A 196 5.86 10.15 17.88
C ILE A 196 7.07 10.52 18.74
N GLN A 197 6.87 10.72 20.05
CA GLN A 197 7.99 10.99 20.97
C GLN A 197 9.04 9.87 20.89
N TYR A 198 8.58 8.61 20.93
CA TYR A 198 9.44 7.44 20.76
C TYR A 198 10.25 7.46 19.45
N LEU A 199 9.65 7.90 18.34
CA LEU A 199 10.34 8.02 17.05
C LEU A 199 11.40 9.12 17.06
N LEU A 200 11.07 10.28 17.63
CA LEU A 200 11.98 11.43 17.72
C LEU A 200 13.21 11.10 18.58
N GLU A 201 13.02 10.38 19.70
CA GLU A 201 14.13 9.89 20.54
C GLU A 201 15.09 8.94 19.81
N ARG A 202 14.60 8.26 18.77
CA ARG A 202 15.41 7.38 17.90
C ARG A 202 16.02 8.09 16.69
N GLY A 203 15.87 9.41 16.57
CA GLY A 203 16.41 10.20 15.47
C GLY A 203 15.63 10.09 14.16
N SER A 204 14.37 9.62 14.21
CA SER A 204 13.50 9.61 13.03
C SER A 204 13.01 11.02 12.70
N ASN A 205 12.62 11.24 11.44
CA ASN A 205 12.02 12.49 10.99
C ASN A 205 10.49 12.42 11.07
N VAL A 206 9.86 13.43 11.68
CA VAL A 206 8.40 13.51 11.77
C VAL A 206 7.95 14.80 11.10
N VAL A 207 7.14 14.65 10.06
CA VAL A 207 6.55 15.75 9.31
C VAL A 207 5.09 15.88 9.71
N TYR A 208 4.78 16.97 10.40
CA TYR A 208 3.39 17.32 10.69
C TYR A 208 2.75 18.00 9.48
N VAL A 209 1.75 17.34 8.91
CA VAL A 209 1.00 17.80 7.74
C VAL A 209 0.06 18.93 8.14
N LYS A 210 0.26 20.10 7.52
CA LYS A 210 -0.54 21.32 7.77
C LYS A 210 -1.47 21.68 6.61
N ASN A 211 -1.24 21.11 5.44
CA ASN A 211 -2.02 21.34 4.24
C ASN A 211 -2.08 20.03 3.43
N TYR A 212 -3.30 19.56 3.15
CA TYR A 212 -3.55 18.32 2.40
C TYR A 212 -3.82 18.55 0.91
N THR A 213 -3.65 19.78 0.42
CA THR A 213 -3.92 20.11 -0.98
C THR A 213 -2.82 19.53 -1.87
N PRO A 214 -3.12 18.58 -2.75
CA PRO A 214 -2.13 18.06 -3.69
C PRO A 214 -1.78 19.10 -4.76
N SER A 215 -0.60 18.95 -5.36
CA SER A 215 -0.22 19.74 -6.53
C SER A 215 -1.09 19.40 -7.76
N GLU A 216 -1.03 20.24 -8.77
CA GLU A 216 -1.60 19.94 -10.08
C GLU A 216 -0.93 18.70 -10.72
N LYS A 217 -1.61 18.14 -11.72
CA LYS A 217 -1.10 17.02 -12.53
C LYS A 217 -0.06 17.51 -13.53
N ILE A 218 0.99 16.71 -13.73
CA ILE A 218 1.96 16.91 -14.82
C ILE A 218 1.36 16.45 -16.15
N LEU A 219 1.41 17.30 -17.17
CA LEU A 219 0.74 17.07 -18.46
C LEU A 219 1.69 16.78 -19.62
N ASP A 220 2.98 17.06 -19.46
CA ASP A 220 3.99 17.08 -20.51
C ASP A 220 5.15 16.11 -20.26
N LEU A 221 4.91 15.01 -19.54
CA LEU A 221 5.93 13.98 -19.33
C LEU A 221 6.39 13.44 -20.69
N SER A 222 7.70 13.44 -20.89
CA SER A 222 8.39 12.92 -22.06
C SER A 222 9.67 12.17 -21.67
N ILE A 223 10.17 11.35 -22.58
CA ILE A 223 11.36 10.51 -22.37
C ILE A 223 12.36 10.78 -23.48
N SER A 224 13.65 10.82 -23.12
CA SER A 224 14.75 10.80 -24.07
C SER A 224 15.88 9.88 -23.59
N ASN A 225 16.90 9.70 -24.44
CA ASN A 225 18.11 8.91 -24.15
C ASN A 225 17.77 7.50 -23.63
N LEU A 226 16.89 6.80 -24.34
CA LEU A 226 16.58 5.40 -24.05
C LEU A 226 17.78 4.54 -24.48
N GLU A 227 18.56 4.10 -23.50
CA GLU A 227 19.79 3.35 -23.69
C GLU A 227 19.83 2.15 -22.75
N GLY A 228 19.61 0.95 -23.30
CA GLY A 228 19.48 -0.28 -22.51
C GLY A 228 18.47 -0.12 -21.39
N SER A 229 18.88 -0.37 -20.15
CA SER A 229 18.01 -0.30 -18.97
C SER A 229 17.85 1.11 -18.38
N THR A 230 18.04 2.18 -19.17
CA THR A 230 18.02 3.56 -18.69
C THR A 230 17.26 4.50 -19.61
N CYS A 231 16.66 5.56 -19.04
CA CYS A 231 16.12 6.68 -19.80
C CYS A 231 16.12 7.96 -18.96
N ARG A 232 15.97 9.12 -19.61
CA ARG A 232 15.79 10.42 -18.93
C ARG A 232 14.34 10.89 -19.02
N LEU A 233 13.82 11.39 -17.91
CA LEU A 233 12.46 11.91 -17.81
C LEU A 233 12.45 13.43 -17.86
N TYR A 234 11.65 14.02 -18.76
CA TYR A 234 11.51 15.47 -18.90
C TYR A 234 10.05 15.88 -18.73
N PHE A 235 9.81 16.95 -17.99
CA PHE A 235 8.50 17.53 -17.71
C PHE A 235 8.65 18.96 -17.16
N THR A 236 7.55 19.69 -17.11
CA THR A 236 7.46 20.97 -16.38
C THR A 236 6.91 20.71 -14.97
N PRO A 237 7.59 21.18 -13.89
CA PRO A 237 7.05 21.09 -12.54
C PRO A 237 5.63 21.67 -12.46
N PRO A 238 4.66 20.95 -11.87
CA PRO A 238 3.29 21.42 -11.80
C PRO A 238 3.15 22.58 -10.81
N ASN A 239 2.09 23.38 -10.94
CA ASN A 239 1.77 24.36 -9.90
C ASN A 239 1.40 23.62 -8.62
N SER A 240 1.83 24.18 -7.49
CA SER A 240 1.55 23.61 -6.17
C SER A 240 1.44 24.71 -5.13
N ILE A 241 0.51 24.54 -4.19
CA ILE A 241 0.40 25.41 -3.02
C ILE A 241 1.56 25.13 -2.04
N ASN A 242 1.90 23.86 -1.87
CA ASN A 242 3.01 23.42 -1.03
C ASN A 242 4.27 23.27 -1.90
N PRO A 243 5.48 23.55 -1.37
CA PRO A 243 6.71 23.26 -2.09
C PRO A 243 6.78 21.79 -2.52
N LEU A 244 7.20 21.55 -3.77
CA LEU A 244 7.46 20.21 -4.26
C LEU A 244 8.74 19.65 -3.61
N ASP A 245 8.72 18.37 -3.25
CA ASP A 245 9.85 17.67 -2.62
C ASP A 245 10.54 16.73 -3.62
N PHE A 246 9.76 15.85 -4.27
CA PHE A 246 10.26 14.91 -5.28
C PHE A 246 9.13 14.44 -6.20
N TYR A 247 9.46 13.51 -7.12
CA TYR A 247 8.49 12.86 -8.00
C TYR A 247 8.61 11.35 -7.87
N GLU A 248 7.49 10.67 -7.65
CA GLU A 248 7.40 9.21 -7.72
C GLU A 248 7.24 8.77 -9.17
N VAL A 249 8.12 7.88 -9.62
CA VAL A 249 8.06 7.26 -10.94
C VAL A 249 7.33 5.93 -10.84
N TYR A 250 6.39 5.68 -11.74
CA TYR A 250 5.65 4.44 -11.86
C TYR A 250 5.91 3.82 -13.23
N ILE A 251 6.17 2.50 -13.25
CA ILE A 251 6.40 1.73 -14.47
C ILE A 251 5.38 0.60 -14.53
N ASP A 252 4.45 0.66 -15.47
CA ASP A 252 3.56 -0.46 -15.77
C ASP A 252 4.24 -1.37 -16.81
N ASP A 253 4.68 -2.55 -16.35
CA ASP A 253 5.26 -3.62 -17.18
C ASP A 253 4.22 -4.71 -17.52
N GLY A 254 2.95 -4.46 -17.19
CA GLY A 254 1.85 -5.41 -17.30
C GLY A 254 1.56 -6.16 -16.00
N SER A 255 2.53 -6.26 -15.08
CA SER A 255 2.33 -6.90 -13.78
C SER A 255 1.37 -6.09 -12.88
N VAL A 256 0.77 -6.77 -11.91
CA VAL A 256 -0.11 -6.10 -10.95
C VAL A 256 0.69 -5.19 -10.01
N LEU A 257 1.85 -5.66 -9.54
CA LEU A 257 2.66 -4.96 -8.55
C LEU A 257 3.17 -3.60 -9.08
N SER A 258 3.69 -3.58 -10.31
CA SER A 258 4.35 -2.41 -10.87
C SER A 258 3.39 -1.22 -11.13
N LYS A 259 2.08 -1.49 -11.24
CA LYS A 259 1.04 -0.47 -11.44
C LYS A 259 0.81 0.41 -10.21
N TYR A 260 1.06 -0.15 -9.01
CA TYR A 260 0.67 0.45 -7.73
C TYR A 260 1.86 0.72 -6.79
N LYS A 261 3.02 0.10 -7.02
CA LYS A 261 4.26 0.36 -6.29
C LYS A 261 5.09 1.41 -7.05
N PRO A 262 5.52 2.51 -6.42
CA PRO A 262 6.50 3.41 -7.03
C PRO A 262 7.78 2.63 -7.39
N PHE A 263 8.28 2.83 -8.60
CA PHE A 263 9.51 2.23 -9.10
C PHE A 263 10.74 2.93 -8.51
N THR A 264 10.77 4.26 -8.55
CA THR A 264 11.85 5.06 -7.98
C THR A 264 11.38 6.48 -7.68
N LYS A 265 12.26 7.28 -7.08
CA LYS A 265 12.07 8.72 -6.85
C LYS A 265 13.08 9.51 -7.69
N ILE A 266 12.65 10.63 -8.26
CA ILE A 266 13.53 11.61 -8.88
C ILE A 266 13.29 12.99 -8.27
N LEU A 267 14.29 13.85 -8.30
CA LEU A 267 14.22 15.19 -7.68
C LEU A 267 13.86 16.28 -8.70
N GLU A 268 14.19 16.06 -9.97
CA GLU A 268 14.04 17.08 -11.00
C GLU A 268 13.82 16.51 -12.40
N SER A 269 13.31 17.38 -13.28
CA SER A 269 13.20 17.14 -14.72
C SER A 269 14.60 17.03 -15.35
N GLY A 270 14.77 16.08 -16.26
CA GLY A 270 16.04 15.72 -16.90
C GLY A 270 16.82 14.61 -16.18
N GLN A 271 16.37 14.13 -15.02
CA GLN A 271 17.04 13.07 -14.28
C GLN A 271 16.95 11.72 -15.01
N THR A 272 18.06 10.97 -14.99
CA THR A 272 18.12 9.59 -15.50
C THR A 272 17.55 8.62 -14.48
N ILE A 273 16.67 7.72 -14.93
CA ILE A 273 16.27 6.52 -14.19
C ILE A 273 16.98 5.30 -14.77
N THR A 274 17.25 4.31 -13.92
CA THR A 274 17.99 3.09 -14.28
C THR A 274 17.25 1.84 -13.81
N GLY A 275 17.65 0.67 -14.30
CA GLY A 275 17.07 -0.62 -13.91
C GLY A 275 15.76 -0.95 -14.62
N LEU A 276 15.50 -0.36 -15.80
CA LEU A 276 14.34 -0.70 -16.61
C LEU A 276 14.42 -2.16 -17.08
N ALA A 277 13.32 -2.90 -16.90
CA ALA A 277 13.17 -4.23 -17.48
C ALA A 277 12.96 -4.14 -19.00
N SER A 278 13.30 -5.20 -19.74
CA SER A 278 13.04 -5.26 -21.18
C SER A 278 11.54 -5.42 -21.48
N GLY A 279 11.13 -4.90 -22.65
CA GLY A 279 9.78 -5.02 -23.17
C GLY A 279 9.02 -3.69 -23.23
N HIS A 280 7.69 -3.81 -23.38
CA HIS A 280 6.80 -2.67 -23.47
C HIS A 280 6.46 -2.14 -22.08
N LEU A 281 6.95 -0.94 -21.78
CA LEU A 281 6.73 -0.27 -20.51
C LEU A 281 5.89 0.98 -20.70
N LYS A 282 4.98 1.26 -19.76
CA LYS A 282 4.35 2.58 -19.64
C LYS A 282 4.89 3.29 -18.42
N ILE A 283 5.43 4.48 -18.65
CA ILE A 283 5.98 5.32 -17.58
C ILE A 283 5.02 6.46 -17.29
N SER A 284 4.77 6.70 -16.00
CA SER A 284 4.05 7.87 -15.51
C SER A 284 4.73 8.36 -14.23
N ILE A 285 4.48 9.61 -13.86
CA ILE A 285 4.99 10.19 -12.62
C ILE A 285 3.87 10.85 -11.81
N LYS A 286 4.12 11.02 -10.51
CA LYS A 286 3.36 11.90 -9.63
C LYS A 286 4.32 12.86 -8.95
N ALA A 287 4.01 14.15 -8.96
CA ALA A 287 4.63 15.11 -8.06
C ALA A 287 4.21 14.85 -6.62
N VAL A 288 5.18 14.97 -5.71
CA VAL A 288 5.03 14.82 -4.27
C VAL A 288 5.50 16.11 -3.61
N ASP A 289 4.67 16.70 -2.75
CA ASP A 289 5.04 17.89 -1.98
C ASP A 289 5.71 17.54 -0.65
N VAL A 290 6.18 18.57 0.07
CA VAL A 290 6.82 18.43 1.40
C VAL A 290 5.94 17.81 2.48
N TYR A 291 4.64 17.64 2.24
CA TYR A 291 3.69 16.96 3.13
C TYR A 291 3.26 15.59 2.60
N TYR A 292 3.92 15.09 1.55
CA TYR A 292 3.56 13.85 0.83
C TYR A 292 2.17 13.88 0.18
N ASN A 293 1.64 15.05 -0.15
CA ASN A 293 0.45 15.09 -0.99
C ASN A 293 0.84 14.73 -2.43
N LEU A 294 0.18 13.70 -2.95
CA LEU A 294 0.39 13.19 -4.29
C LEU A 294 -0.57 13.85 -5.28
N SER A 295 -0.02 14.36 -6.38
CA SER A 295 -0.81 14.70 -7.57
C SER A 295 -1.45 13.46 -8.22
N GLU A 296 -2.38 13.70 -9.15
CA GLU A 296 -2.80 12.66 -10.08
C GLU A 296 -1.62 12.18 -10.96
N LYS A 297 -1.69 10.93 -11.44
CA LYS A 297 -0.69 10.41 -12.40
C LYS A 297 -0.63 11.31 -13.63
N SER A 298 0.57 11.56 -14.14
CA SER A 298 0.83 12.29 -15.38
C SER A 298 0.18 11.64 -16.62
N ASN A 299 0.40 12.21 -17.81
CA ASN A 299 0.27 11.43 -19.05
C ASN A 299 1.20 10.20 -19.01
N GLU A 300 0.79 9.12 -19.67
CA GLU A 300 1.60 7.91 -19.81
C GLU A 300 2.48 8.00 -21.07
N VAL A 301 3.76 7.62 -20.94
CA VAL A 301 4.68 7.49 -22.07
C VAL A 301 4.99 6.02 -22.29
N LEU A 302 4.68 5.52 -23.50
CA LEU A 302 5.00 4.16 -23.90
C LEU A 302 6.44 4.11 -24.44
N ILE A 303 7.23 3.18 -23.92
CA ILE A 303 8.58 2.90 -24.42
C ILE A 303 8.77 1.40 -24.67
N ASN A 304 9.80 1.08 -25.45
CA ASN A 304 10.23 -0.29 -25.68
C ASN A 304 11.72 -0.39 -25.36
N VAL A 305 12.04 -1.07 -24.26
CA VAL A 305 13.39 -1.35 -23.78
C VAL A 305 13.86 -2.68 -24.35
#